data_AF-A0A925TA06-F1
#
_entry.id   AF-A0A925TA06-F1
#
_cell.length_a   1.000
_cell.length_b   1.000
_cell.length_c   1.000
_cell.angle_alpha   90.00
_cell.angle_beta   90.00
_cell.angle_gamma   90.00
#
_symmetry.space_group_name_H-M   'P 1'
#
loop_
_entity.id
_entity.type
_entity.pdbx_description
1 polymer ?
#
loop_
_entity_poly.entity_id
_entity_poly.type
_entity_poly.pdbx_seq_one_letter_code
_entity_poly.pdbx_strand_id
1 'polypeptide(L)'
;PSTHDMSTIREWWEEDKYLTQHFYNMQLGQQGEAPAHCEPWISRAIILQHLHSPAMLSIFQLQDLLGMTESLRRPDAGEERINVPANPKHYWKYRMHFPIEQLMKEKLFNAELKDFIKASGRN
;
A
#
# COMPACT_ATOMS: atom_id res chain seq x y z
N PRO A 1 -2.21 -7.76 -2.15
CA PRO A 1 -2.10 -7.05 -0.86
C PRO A 1 -1.28 -7.89 0.12
N SER A 2 -0.75 -7.27 1.18
CA SER A 2 0.09 -7.91 2.20
C SER A 2 -0.74 -8.35 3.42
N THR A 3 -0.14 -9.19 4.26
CA THR A 3 -0.62 -9.49 5.62
C THR A 3 0.32 -8.87 6.65
N HIS A 4 -0.02 -8.92 7.94
CA HIS A 4 0.83 -8.38 9.00
C HIS A 4 2.23 -9.03 9.07
N ASP A 5 2.40 -10.23 8.53
CA ASP A 5 3.68 -10.95 8.47
C ASP A 5 4.52 -10.60 7.23
N MET A 6 3.92 -9.89 6.28
CA MET A 6 4.56 -9.46 5.04
C MET A 6 4.95 -7.98 5.11
N SER A 7 5.88 -7.59 4.24
CA SER A 7 6.24 -6.20 4.00
C SER A 7 5.03 -5.42 3.46
N THR A 8 4.97 -4.11 3.74
CA THR A 8 3.94 -3.24 3.12
C THR A 8 4.19 -3.13 1.61
N ILE A 9 3.22 -2.62 0.84
CA ILE A 9 3.40 -2.42 -0.62
C ILE A 9 4.65 -1.58 -0.90
N ARG A 10 4.90 -0.55 -0.10
CA ARG A 10 6.04 0.35 -0.29
C ARG A 10 7.36 -0.33 0.02
N GLU A 11 7.45 -1.03 1.15
CA GLU A 11 8.67 -1.75 1.51
C GLU A 11 8.95 -2.87 0.50
N TRP A 12 7.94 -3.68 0.16
CA TRP A 12 8.06 -4.76 -0.84
C TRP A 12 8.57 -4.25 -2.19
N TRP A 13 8.09 -3.10 -2.65
CA TRP A 13 8.54 -2.48 -3.91
C TRP A 13 10.04 -2.19 -3.92
N GLU A 14 10.61 -1.86 -2.76
CA GLU A 14 12.00 -1.42 -2.60
C GLU A 14 12.95 -2.58 -2.22
N GLU A 15 12.42 -3.77 -1.91
CA GLU A 15 13.20 -4.94 -1.47
C GLU A 15 14.02 -5.61 -2.59
N ASP A 16 13.41 -5.84 -3.76
CA ASP A 16 14.05 -6.55 -4.86
C ASP A 16 13.72 -5.89 -6.21
N LYS A 17 14.72 -5.22 -6.80
CA LYS A 17 14.58 -4.51 -8.07
C LYS A 17 14.17 -5.41 -9.23
N TYR A 18 14.63 -6.67 -9.25
CA TYR A 18 14.29 -7.59 -10.34
C TYR A 18 12.82 -8.01 -10.27
N LEU A 19 12.34 -8.36 -9.06
CA LEU A 19 10.93 -8.69 -8.85
C LEU A 19 10.03 -7.48 -9.11
N THR A 20 10.42 -6.31 -8.62
CA THR A 20 9.69 -5.05 -8.84
C THR A 20 9.60 -4.70 -10.32
N GLN A 21 10.71 -4.79 -11.07
CA GLN A 21 10.72 -4.55 -12.52
C GLN A 21 9.79 -5.51 -13.26
N HIS A 22 9.85 -6.80 -12.92
CA HIS A 22 8.98 -7.80 -13.52
C HIS A 22 7.50 -7.51 -13.23
N PHE A 23 7.15 -7.22 -11.98
CA PHE A 23 5.78 -6.89 -11.60
C PHE A 23 5.30 -5.60 -12.29
N TYR A 24 6.14 -4.57 -12.35
CA TYR A 24 5.83 -3.29 -12.98
C TYR A 24 5.44 -3.48 -14.46
N ASN A 25 6.22 -4.25 -15.21
CA ASN A 25 5.92 -4.47 -16.63
C ASN A 25 4.81 -5.49 -16.87
N MET A 26 4.82 -6.61 -16.13
CA MET A 26 3.97 -7.75 -16.44
C MET A 26 2.61 -7.72 -15.72
N GLN A 27 2.56 -7.17 -14.51
CA GLN A 27 1.34 -7.15 -13.69
C GLN A 27 0.65 -5.79 -13.74
N LEU A 28 1.41 -4.69 -13.66
CA LEU A 28 0.87 -3.33 -13.80
C LEU A 28 0.78 -2.85 -15.26
N GLY A 29 1.34 -3.61 -16.21
CA GLY A 29 1.31 -3.29 -17.63
C GLY A 29 2.07 -2.02 -18.01
N GLN A 30 2.96 -1.54 -17.15
CA GLN A 30 3.70 -0.31 -17.37
C GLN A 30 4.93 -0.55 -18.24
N GLN A 31 5.38 0.46 -18.97
CA GLN A 31 6.55 0.36 -19.84
C GLN A 31 7.78 1.00 -19.21
N GLY A 32 8.96 0.54 -19.62
CA GLY A 32 10.24 1.08 -19.16
C GLY A 32 10.67 0.57 -17.79
N GLU A 33 11.65 1.26 -17.21
CA GLU A 33 12.22 0.94 -15.90
C GLU A 33 11.23 1.28 -14.78
N ALA A 34 11.09 0.38 -13.82
CA ALA A 34 10.28 0.59 -12.64
C ALA A 34 10.91 1.68 -11.76
N PRO A 35 10.13 2.63 -11.21
CA PRO A 35 10.66 3.61 -10.26
C PRO A 35 11.35 2.94 -9.07
N ALA A 36 12.47 3.52 -8.63
CA ALA A 36 13.26 2.95 -7.53
C ALA A 36 12.50 2.97 -6.19
N HIS A 37 11.61 3.95 -6.00
CA HIS A 37 10.77 4.09 -4.82
C HIS A 37 9.31 3.85 -5.17
N CYS A 38 8.55 3.39 -4.19
CA CYS A 38 7.11 3.20 -4.37
C CYS A 38 6.38 4.55 -4.32
N GLU A 39 6.22 5.18 -5.48
CA GLU A 39 5.48 6.44 -5.62
C GLU A 39 4.00 6.27 -5.27
N PRO A 40 3.30 7.33 -4.80
CA PRO A 40 1.90 7.21 -4.37
C PRO A 40 0.97 6.61 -5.43
N TRP A 41 1.23 6.89 -6.71
CA TRP A 41 0.45 6.34 -7.82
C TRP A 41 0.68 4.84 -8.04
N ILE A 42 1.85 4.31 -7.68
CA ILE A 42 2.17 2.87 -7.75
C ILE A 42 1.36 2.14 -6.68
N SER A 43 1.41 2.62 -5.43
CA SER A 43 0.56 2.14 -4.34
C SER A 43 -0.92 2.13 -4.76
N ARG A 44 -1.40 3.25 -5.32
CA ARG A 44 -2.77 3.37 -5.83
C ARG A 44 -3.09 2.35 -6.91
N ALA A 45 -2.21 2.15 -7.89
CA ALA A 45 -2.40 1.20 -8.98
C ALA A 45 -2.52 -0.24 -8.44
N ILE A 46 -1.68 -0.61 -7.47
CA ILE A 46 -1.73 -1.93 -6.83
C ILE A 46 -3.03 -2.10 -6.04
N ILE A 47 -3.45 -1.10 -5.25
CA ILE A 47 -4.74 -1.15 -4.52
C ILE A 47 -5.92 -1.31 -5.50
N LEU A 48 -5.95 -0.53 -6.58
CA LEU A 48 -6.99 -0.61 -7.60
C LEU A 48 -7.03 -1.98 -8.28
N GLN A 49 -5.88 -2.56 -8.64
CA GLN A 49 -5.81 -3.92 -9.20
C GLN A 49 -6.51 -4.95 -8.28
N HIS A 50 -6.30 -4.83 -6.97
CA HIS A 50 -6.92 -5.73 -5.98
C HIS A 50 -8.40 -5.45 -5.76
N LEU A 51 -8.81 -4.18 -5.74
CA LEU A 51 -10.23 -3.80 -5.70
C LEU A 51 -10.98 -4.34 -6.92
N HIS A 52 -10.39 -4.31 -8.11
CA HIS A 52 -11.00 -4.83 -9.33
C HIS A 52 -10.88 -6.35 -9.50
N SER A 53 -10.24 -7.07 -8.57
CA SER A 53 -10.17 -8.53 -8.62
C SER A 53 -11.56 -9.16 -8.43
N PRO A 54 -11.81 -10.39 -8.93
CA PRO A 54 -13.08 -11.10 -8.75
C PRO A 54 -13.28 -11.65 -7.31
N ALA A 55 -12.32 -11.41 -6.41
CA ALA A 55 -12.41 -11.89 -5.03
C ALA A 55 -13.62 -11.29 -4.30
N MET A 56 -14.32 -12.10 -3.51
CA MET A 56 -15.46 -11.62 -2.72
C MET A 56 -15.07 -10.51 -1.74
N LEU A 57 -13.90 -10.65 -1.10
CA LEU A 57 -13.36 -9.67 -0.14
C LEU A 57 -12.01 -9.15 -0.61
N SER A 58 -11.81 -7.84 -0.51
CA SER A 58 -10.50 -7.19 -0.64
C SER A 58 -10.13 -6.58 0.69
N ILE A 59 -9.11 -7.14 1.33
CA ILE A 59 -8.62 -6.71 2.64
C ILE A 59 -7.28 -6.02 2.44
N PHE A 60 -7.13 -4.83 3.02
CA PHE A 60 -5.94 -4.01 2.91
C PHE A 60 -5.43 -3.63 4.29
N GLN A 61 -4.12 -3.56 4.43
CA GLN A 61 -3.50 -2.91 5.58
C GLN A 61 -3.76 -1.40 5.52
N LEU A 62 -3.91 -0.76 6.68
CA LEU A 62 -4.07 0.68 6.75
C LEU A 62 -2.84 1.39 6.13
N GLN A 63 -1.64 0.87 6.36
CA GLN A 63 -0.39 1.40 5.82
C GLN A 63 -0.41 1.46 4.29
N ASP A 64 -0.87 0.40 3.64
CA ASP A 64 -0.97 0.32 2.19
C ASP A 64 -1.96 1.35 1.61
N LEU A 65 -3.08 1.57 2.31
CA LEU A 65 -4.06 2.59 1.91
C LEU A 65 -3.46 4.00 2.06
N LEU A 66 -2.83 4.30 3.19
CA LEU A 66 -2.17 5.60 3.42
C LEU A 66 -1.04 5.84 2.41
N GLY A 67 -0.36 4.78 1.96
CA GLY A 67 0.69 4.82 0.93
C GLY A 67 0.26 5.38 -0.43
N MET A 68 -1.05 5.49 -0.71
CA MET A 68 -1.60 6.13 -1.92
C MET A 68 -1.48 7.66 -1.92
N THR A 69 -1.21 8.28 -0.76
CA THR A 69 -1.16 9.74 -0.58
C THR A 69 0.14 10.15 0.10
N GLU A 70 0.93 11.00 -0.58
CA GLU A 70 2.25 11.45 -0.09
C GLU A 70 2.21 12.04 1.33
N SER A 71 1.21 12.87 1.62
CA SER A 71 1.11 13.56 2.91
C SER A 71 0.66 12.68 4.07
N LEU A 72 0.21 11.45 3.80
CA LEU A 72 -0.36 10.54 4.81
C LEU A 72 0.52 9.32 5.09
N ARG A 73 1.57 9.11 4.28
CA ARG A 73 2.48 7.98 4.43
C ARG A 73 3.70 8.36 5.27
N ARG A 74 4.40 7.39 5.85
CA ARG A 74 5.65 7.70 6.57
C ARG A 74 6.74 8.09 5.57
N PRO A 75 7.71 8.94 5.96
CA PRO A 75 8.86 9.22 5.09
C PRO A 75 9.62 7.94 4.70
N ASP A 76 9.88 7.07 5.68
CA ASP A 76 10.54 5.78 5.49
C ASP A 76 9.51 4.64 5.39
N ALA A 77 9.56 3.87 4.30
CA ALA A 77 8.71 2.70 4.09
C ALA A 77 8.99 1.57 5.09
N GLY A 78 10.24 1.41 5.53
CA GLY A 78 10.64 0.38 6.51
C GLY A 78 10.04 0.61 7.90
N GLU A 79 9.60 1.83 8.21
CA GLU A 79 8.90 2.14 9.46
C GLU A 79 7.42 1.72 9.47
N GLU A 80 6.86 1.32 8.33
CA GLU A 80 5.44 0.99 8.19
C GLU A 80 5.14 -0.48 8.53
N ARG A 81 6.18 -1.31 8.54
CA ARG A 81 6.08 -2.75 8.81
C ARG A 81 5.72 -3.01 10.27
N ILE A 82 4.71 -3.87 10.48
CA ILE A 82 4.26 -4.24 11.83
C ILE A 82 4.99 -5.47 12.39
N ASN A 83 5.41 -6.41 11.54
CA ASN A 83 6.13 -7.62 11.94
C ASN A 83 7.20 -8.07 10.94
N VAL A 84 8.26 -8.68 11.46
CA VAL A 84 9.27 -9.43 10.70
C VAL A 84 9.31 -10.85 11.26
N PRO A 85 8.62 -11.83 10.66
CA PRO A 85 8.49 -13.19 11.21
C PRO A 85 9.83 -13.88 11.48
N ALA A 86 10.84 -13.63 10.63
CA ALA A 86 12.18 -14.19 10.77
C ALA A 86 12.97 -13.61 11.96
N ASN A 87 12.50 -12.51 12.55
CA ASN A 87 13.14 -11.86 13.69
C ASN A 87 12.29 -12.05 14.96
N PRO A 88 12.58 -13.06 15.80
CA PRO A 88 11.80 -13.32 17.01
C PRO A 88 11.90 -12.21 18.07
N LYS A 89 12.84 -11.27 17.91
CA LYS A 89 12.99 -10.09 18.77
C LYS A 89 12.34 -8.84 18.17
N HIS A 90 11.63 -8.98 17.05
CA HIS A 90 10.92 -7.86 16.44
C HIS A 90 9.80 -7.40 17.37
N TYR A 91 9.69 -6.09 17.54
CA TYR A 91 8.67 -5.48 18.38
C TYR A 91 7.49 -5.05 17.53
N TRP A 92 6.29 -5.52 17.88
CA TRP A 92 5.00 -5.14 17.31
C TRP A 92 4.63 -3.70 17.65
N LYS A 93 5.31 -2.74 17.03
CA LYS A 93 5.31 -1.33 17.49
C LYS A 93 4.88 -0.32 16.44
N TYR A 94 4.47 -0.75 15.25
CA TYR A 94 3.89 0.17 14.29
C TYR A 94 2.66 0.86 14.90
N ARG A 95 2.62 2.18 14.76
CA ARG A 95 1.47 3.04 15.09
C ARG A 95 1.25 4.01 13.94
N MET A 96 0.00 4.29 13.62
CA MET A 96 -0.34 5.41 12.74
C MET A 96 0.28 6.69 13.35
N HIS A 97 1.03 7.43 12.53
CA HIS A 97 1.87 8.52 13.01
C HIS A 97 1.11 9.84 13.24
N PHE A 98 -0.20 9.81 13.02
CA PHE A 98 -1.13 10.90 13.31
C PHE A 98 -2.42 10.36 13.95
N PRO A 99 -3.20 11.19 14.65
CA PRO A 99 -4.45 10.78 15.30
C PRO A 99 -5.53 10.40 14.29
N ILE A 100 -6.44 9.52 14.68
CA ILE A 100 -7.57 9.11 13.82
C ILE A 100 -8.50 10.28 13.48
N GLU A 101 -8.61 11.27 14.38
CA GLU A 101 -9.39 12.49 14.16
C GLU A 101 -8.85 13.34 13.01
N GLN A 102 -7.54 13.26 12.74
CA GLN A 102 -6.96 13.86 11.55
C GLN A 102 -7.35 13.06 10.30
N LEU A 103 -7.24 11.72 10.33
CA LEU A 103 -7.66 10.87 9.21
C LEU A 103 -9.12 11.12 8.80
N MET A 104 -10.01 11.27 9.78
CA MET A 104 -11.42 11.60 9.53
C MET A 104 -11.61 12.93 8.78
N LYS A 105 -10.65 13.85 8.87
CA LYS A 105 -10.67 15.16 8.21
C LYS A 105 -9.97 15.17 6.84
N GLU A 106 -9.28 14.09 6.45
CA GLU A 106 -8.60 13.96 5.16
C GLU A 106 -9.61 13.73 4.01
N LYS A 107 -10.36 14.79 3.67
CA LYS A 107 -11.49 14.73 2.73
C LYS A 107 -11.11 14.18 1.35
N LEU A 108 -9.95 14.56 0.82
CA LEU A 108 -9.50 14.14 -0.50
C LEU A 108 -9.22 12.63 -0.52
N PHE A 109 -8.42 12.15 0.43
CA PHE A 109 -8.14 10.72 0.59
C PHE A 109 -9.41 9.90 0.80
N ASN A 110 -10.29 10.35 1.71
CA ASN A 110 -11.52 9.63 2.03
C ASN A 110 -12.50 9.59 0.85
N ALA A 111 -12.59 10.68 0.07
CA ALA A 111 -13.40 10.71 -1.14
C ALA A 111 -12.83 9.81 -2.24
N GLU A 112 -11.52 9.89 -2.49
CA GLU A 112 -10.82 9.07 -3.48
C GLU A 112 -10.99 7.57 -3.18
N LEU A 113 -10.74 7.13 -1.95
CA LEU A 113 -10.91 5.73 -1.55
C LEU A 113 -12.37 5.27 -1.70
N LYS A 114 -13.33 6.11 -1.31
CA LYS A 114 -14.76 5.81 -1.48
C LYS A 114 -15.14 5.66 -2.96
N ASP A 115 -14.61 6.51 -3.82
CA ASP A 115 -14.87 6.45 -5.26
C ASP A 115 -14.27 5.20 -5.89
N PHE A 116 -13.07 4.78 -5.46
CA PHE A 116 -12.46 3.52 -5.91
C PHE A 116 -13.28 2.29 -5.49
N ILE A 117 -13.72 2.25 -4.23
CA ILE A 117 -14.58 1.17 -3.72
C ILE A 117 -15.87 1.09 -4.56
N LYS A 118 -16.52 2.23 -4.80
CA LYS A 118 -17.74 2.30 -5.60
C LYS A 118 -17.51 1.89 -7.06
N ALA A 119 -16.45 2.38 -7.68
CA ALA A 119 -16.09 2.06 -9.06
C ALA A 119 -15.74 0.58 -9.26
N SER A 120 -15.21 -0.08 -8.22
CA SER A 120 -14.96 -1.52 -8.23
C SER A 120 -16.19 -2.39 -7.93
N GLY A 121 -17.36 -1.79 -7.67
CA GLY A 121 -18.60 -2.52 -7.38
C GLY A 121 -18.66 -3.16 -5.99
N ARG A 122 -17.83 -2.71 -5.04
CA ARG A 122 -17.74 -3.24 -3.67
C ARG A 122 -18.52 -2.36 -2.67
N ASN A 123 -19.83 -2.20 -2.91
CA ASN A 123 -20.72 -1.31 -2.13
C ASN A 123 -21.44 -2.02 -0.99
#